data_AF-A0A0V1KJ21-F1
#
_entry.id   AF-A0A0V1KJ21-F1
#
_cell.length_a   1.000
_cell.length_b   1.000
_cell.length_c   1.000
_cell.angle_alpha   90.00
_cell.angle_beta   90.00
_cell.angle_gamma   90.00
#
_symmetry.space_group_name_H-M   'P 1'
#
loop_
_entity.id
_entity.type
_entity.pdbx_description
1 polymer ?
#
loop_
_entity_poly.entity_id
_entity_poly.type
_entity_poly.pdbx_seq_one_letter_code
_entity_poly.pdbx_strand_id
1 'polypeptide(L)'
;MKATVEDEKLQGKINDEDKQKILDKCNEIISWLDKNQTAEKEEFEHQQKELEKVCNPIITKLYQSAGGMPGGMPGGFPGGGAPPSGGASSGPTIEEVD
;
A
#
# COMPACT_ATOMS: atom_id res chain seq x y z
N MET A 1 2.95 6.65 -4.17
CA MET A 1 3.73 6.76 -2.92
C MET A 1 4.14 8.19 -2.63
N LYS A 2 5.03 8.79 -3.44
CA LYS A 2 5.49 10.18 -3.27
C LYS A 2 4.33 11.19 -3.08
N ALA A 3 3.37 11.18 -4.01
CA ALA A 3 2.18 12.02 -3.92
C ALA A 3 1.32 11.76 -2.66
N THR A 4 1.33 10.54 -2.12
CA THR A 4 0.58 10.19 -0.92
C THR A 4 1.18 10.84 0.33
N VAL A 5 2.50 10.86 0.48
CA VAL A 5 3.16 11.50 1.63
C VAL A 5 3.26 13.02 1.52
N GLU A 6 3.04 13.55 0.32
CA GLU A 6 2.95 15.00 0.05
C GLU A 6 1.52 15.53 0.17
N ASP A 7 0.51 14.65 0.28
CA ASP A 7 -0.90 15.03 0.43
C ASP A 7 -1.11 15.85 1.72
N GLU A 8 -1.71 17.03 1.58
CA GLU A 8 -2.04 17.93 2.69
C GLU A 8 -2.92 17.27 3.75
N LYS A 9 -3.78 16.31 3.38
CA LYS A 9 -4.64 15.56 4.31
C LYS A 9 -3.87 14.61 5.24
N LEU A 10 -2.62 14.32 4.88
CA LEU A 10 -1.71 13.47 5.62
C LEU A 10 -0.60 14.27 6.32
N GLN A 11 -0.52 15.59 6.09
CA GLN A 11 0.35 16.48 6.86
C GLN A 11 0.00 16.42 8.35
N GLY A 12 1.02 16.28 9.19
CA GLY A 12 0.88 16.12 10.64
C GLY A 12 0.47 14.72 11.10
N LYS A 13 0.09 13.79 10.20
CA LYS A 13 -0.18 12.38 10.53
C LYS A 13 1.02 11.47 10.32
N ILE A 14 1.93 11.87 9.44
CA ILE A 14 3.26 11.28 9.26
C ILE A 14 4.29 12.21 9.91
N ASN A 15 5.27 11.65 10.63
CA ASN A 15 6.38 12.43 11.15
C ASN A 15 7.36 12.79 10.02
N ASP A 16 8.14 13.85 10.19
CA ASP A 16 9.05 14.34 9.16
C ASP A 16 10.14 13.34 8.78
N GLU A 17 10.59 12.51 9.74
CA GLU A 17 11.62 11.50 9.50
C GLU A 17 11.12 10.39 8.55
N ASP A 18 9.93 9.85 8.80
CA ASP A 18 9.29 8.83 7.98
C ASP A 18 8.90 9.40 6.62
N LYS A 19 8.44 10.65 6.57
CA LYS A 19 8.20 11.36 5.31
C LYS A 19 9.49 11.46 4.49
N GLN A 20 10.58 11.92 5.09
CA GLN A 20 11.87 12.07 4.41
C GLN A 20 12.39 10.72 3.90
N LYS A 21 12.31 9.65 4.70
CA LYS A 21 12.69 8.30 4.29
C LYS A 21 11.95 7.83 3.04
N ILE A 22 10.64 8.08 2.95
CA ILE A 22 9.86 7.71 1.77
C ILE A 22 10.28 8.54 0.55
N LEU A 23 10.46 9.86 0.73
CA LEU A 23 10.86 10.74 -0.36
C LEU A 23 12.24 10.38 -0.91
N ASP A 24 13.21 10.14 -0.02
CA ASP A 24 14.57 9.74 -0.39
C ASP A 24 14.56 8.42 -1.15
N LYS A 25 13.85 7.40 -0.64
CA LYS A 25 13.76 6.11 -1.32
C LYS A 25 13.04 6.24 -2.67
N CYS A 26 11.98 7.03 -2.77
CA CYS A 26 11.31 7.30 -4.04
C CYS A 26 12.26 7.94 -5.06
N ASN A 27 13.05 8.94 -4.64
CA ASN A 27 14.00 9.63 -5.52
C ASN A 27 15.17 8.70 -5.94
N GLU A 28 15.65 7.84 -5.05
CA GLU A 28 16.64 6.81 -5.35
C GLU A 28 16.13 5.85 -6.43
N ILE A 29 14.91 5.34 -6.26
CA ILE A 29 14.29 4.40 -7.21
C ILE A 29 14.01 5.08 -8.54
N ILE A 30 13.52 6.32 -8.57
CA ILE A 30 13.35 7.10 -9.80
C ILE A 30 14.69 7.24 -10.53
N SER A 31 15.75 7.62 -9.81
CA SER A 31 17.09 7.75 -10.39
C SER A 31 17.64 6.42 -10.91
N TRP A 32 17.27 5.31 -10.27
CA TRP A 32 17.60 3.97 -10.78
C TRP A 32 16.79 3.64 -12.03
N LEU A 33 15.48 3.89 -12.06
CA LEU A 33 14.62 3.65 -13.22
C LEU A 33 15.09 4.43 -14.45
N ASP A 34 15.48 5.70 -14.28
CA ASP A 34 15.98 6.55 -15.37
C ASP A 34 17.25 5.98 -16.01
N LYS A 35 18.10 5.31 -15.23
CA LYS A 35 19.37 4.71 -15.69
C LYS A 35 19.23 3.27 -16.17
N ASN A 36 18.15 2.60 -15.80
CA ASN A 36 17.97 1.16 -15.96
C ASN A 36 16.65 0.84 -16.69
N GLN A 37 16.33 1.60 -17.75
CA GLN A 37 15.08 1.44 -18.53
C GLN A 37 14.96 0.08 -19.23
N THR A 38 16.06 -0.64 -19.41
CA THR A 38 16.12 -1.97 -20.04
C THR A 38 16.53 -3.07 -19.05
N ALA A 39 16.38 -2.83 -17.74
CA ALA A 39 16.65 -3.85 -16.73
C ALA A 39 15.76 -5.08 -16.91
N GLU A 40 16.17 -6.19 -16.33
CA GLU A 40 15.38 -7.40 -16.31
C GLU A 40 14.24 -7.31 -15.29
N LYS A 41 13.22 -8.15 -15.48
CA LYS A 41 12.03 -8.18 -14.62
C LYS A 41 12.42 -8.36 -13.15
N GLU A 42 13.38 -9.24 -12.89
CA GLU A 42 13.91 -9.59 -11.58
C GLU A 42 14.53 -8.38 -10.88
N GLU A 43 15.20 -7.50 -11.63
CA GLU A 43 15.81 -6.29 -11.11
C GLU A 43 14.73 -5.25 -10.75
N PHE A 44 13.71 -5.09 -11.59
CA PHE A 44 12.56 -4.23 -11.27
C PHE A 44 11.81 -4.73 -10.03
N GLU A 45 11.57 -6.04 -9.92
CA GLU A 45 10.94 -6.64 -8.74
C GLU A 45 11.78 -6.45 -7.48
N HIS A 46 13.11 -6.53 -7.59
CA HIS A 46 14.00 -6.25 -6.47
C HIS A 46 13.85 -4.79 -6.00
N GLN A 47 13.91 -3.83 -6.92
CA GLN A 47 13.77 -2.41 -6.58
C GLN A 47 12.38 -2.07 -6.03
N GLN A 48 11.33 -2.69 -6.57
CA GLN A 48 9.98 -2.59 -6.02
C GLN A 48 9.93 -3.08 -4.56
N LYS A 49 10.49 -4.26 -4.28
CA LYS A 49 10.53 -4.81 -2.91
C LYS A 49 11.32 -3.91 -1.96
N GLU A 50 12.43 -3.32 -2.41
CA GLU A 50 13.19 -2.37 -1.60
C GLU A 50 12.40 -1.09 -1.29
N LEU A 51 11.59 -0.59 -2.23
CA LEU A 51 10.68 0.53 -1.98
C LEU A 51 9.58 0.14 -0.98
N GLU A 52 8.94 -1.02 -1.18
CA GLU A 52 7.85 -1.51 -0.34
C GLU A 52 8.29 -1.75 1.11
N LYS A 53 9.50 -2.28 1.34
CA LYS A 53 10.07 -2.48 2.68
C LYS A 53 10.13 -1.20 3.50
N VAL A 54 10.34 -0.06 2.84
CA VAL A 54 10.35 1.26 3.50
C VAL A 54 8.93 1.79 3.65
N CYS A 55 8.11 1.71 2.61
CA CYS A 55 6.82 2.38 2.57
C CYS A 55 5.73 1.66 3.36
N ASN A 56 5.66 0.33 3.30
CA ASN A 56 4.63 -0.48 3.95
C ASN A 56 4.54 -0.27 5.48
N PRO A 57 5.64 -0.30 6.26
CA PRO A 57 5.56 -0.08 7.70
C PRO A 57 5.10 1.34 8.05
N ILE A 58 5.49 2.33 7.26
CA ILE A 58 5.12 3.74 7.49
C ILE A 58 3.64 3.96 7.16
N ILE A 59 3.16 3.44 6.03
CA ILE A 59 1.74 3.50 5.67
C ILE A 59 0.88 2.77 6.69
N THR A 60 1.31 1.60 7.16
CA THR A 60 0.59 0.85 8.19
C THR A 60 0.41 1.70 9.45
N LYS A 61 1.49 2.36 9.93
CA LYS A 61 1.42 3.28 11.07
C LYS A 61 0.52 4.49 10.80
N LEU A 62 0.55 5.03 9.58
CA LEU A 62 -0.30 6.16 9.16
C LEU A 62 -1.79 5.81 9.19
N TYR A 63 -2.17 4.65 8.67
CA TYR A 63 -3.56 4.19 8.70
C TYR A 63 -4.02 3.85 10.13
N GLN A 64 -3.15 3.27 10.96
CA GLN A 64 -3.45 3.00 12.36
C GLN A 64 -3.66 4.28 13.18
N SER A 65 -2.86 5.32 12.94
CA SER A 65 -2.96 6.60 13.66
C SER A 65 -4.14 7.47 13.23
N ALA A 66 -4.68 7.27 12.02
CA ALA A 66 -5.82 8.01 11.49
C ALA A 66 -7.19 7.57 12.05
N GLY A 67 -7.25 6.64 13.01
CA GLY A 67 -8.50 6.22 13.66
C GLY A 67 -9.35 5.23 12.85
N GLY A 68 -8.76 4.56 11.86
CA GLY A 68 -9.39 3.38 11.25
C GLY A 68 -9.37 2.21 12.22
N MET A 69 -10.54 1.76 12.69
CA MET A 69 -10.72 0.62 13.58
C MET A 69 -9.86 -0.61 13.16
N PRO A 70 -9.23 -1.31 14.11
CA PRO A 70 -8.42 -2.51 13.86
C PRO A 70 -9.34 -3.71 13.55
N GLY A 71 -9.29 -4.21 12.32
CA GLY A 71 -10.19 -5.30 11.90
C GLY A 71 -9.76 -6.08 10.66
N GLY A 72 -8.47 -6.10 10.33
CA GLY A 72 -8.00 -6.88 9.18
C GLY A 72 -6.49 -6.92 9.07
N MET A 73 -5.85 -7.82 9.81
CA MET A 73 -4.61 -8.44 9.35
C MET A 73 -4.63 -9.84 9.96
N PRO A 74 -4.46 -10.92 9.17
CA PRO A 74 -3.09 -11.27 8.81
C PRO A 74 -2.93 -11.93 7.43
N GLY A 75 -1.79 -11.64 6.77
CA GLY A 75 -1.15 -12.39 5.68
C GLY A 75 -1.96 -13.39 4.84
N GLY A 76 -2.01 -13.18 3.53
CA GLY A 76 -2.46 -14.24 2.63
C GLY A 76 -2.64 -13.76 1.20
N PHE A 77 -1.68 -14.10 0.36
CA PHE A 77 -1.84 -14.21 -1.08
C PHE A 77 -3.08 -15.08 -1.40
N PRO A 78 -4.10 -14.63 -2.15
CA PRO A 78 -5.12 -15.54 -2.68
C PRO A 78 -4.62 -16.13 -3.99
N GLY A 79 -3.56 -16.92 -3.90
CA GLY A 79 -3.11 -17.80 -4.97
C GLY A 79 -3.20 -19.24 -4.49
N GLY A 80 -4.29 -19.89 -4.89
CA GLY A 80 -4.43 -21.35 -4.85
C GLY A 80 -5.16 -21.92 -3.64
N GLY A 81 -6.40 -22.39 -3.86
CA GLY A 81 -6.99 -23.46 -3.04
C GLY A 81 -8.44 -23.24 -2.58
N ALA A 82 -9.38 -23.76 -3.39
CA ALA A 82 -10.75 -24.21 -3.07
C ALA A 82 -11.81 -23.19 -2.54
N PRO A 83 -13.08 -23.29 -3.00
CA PRO A 83 -14.19 -22.50 -2.47
C PRO A 83 -14.74 -23.13 -1.18
N PRO A 84 -15.06 -22.36 -0.13
CA PRO A 84 -15.92 -22.85 0.94
C PRO A 84 -17.38 -22.69 0.53
N SER A 85 -18.09 -23.81 0.51
CA SER A 85 -19.53 -23.89 0.41
C SER A 85 -20.21 -23.33 1.66
N GLY A 86 -21.35 -22.67 1.44
CA GLY A 86 -22.50 -22.69 2.35
C GLY A 86 -22.50 -21.71 3.53
N GLY A 87 -23.43 -20.76 3.51
CA GLY A 87 -23.83 -20.02 4.71
C GLY A 87 -24.58 -18.72 4.41
N ALA A 88 -25.90 -18.82 4.29
CA ALA A 88 -26.82 -17.71 4.07
C ALA A 88 -26.77 -16.62 5.17
N SER A 89 -26.88 -15.35 4.78
CA SER A 89 -27.73 -14.37 5.47
C SER A 89 -27.86 -13.10 4.63
N SER A 90 -29.11 -12.69 4.45
CA SER A 90 -29.60 -11.62 3.60
C SER A 90 -28.94 -10.26 3.88
N GLY A 91 -28.39 -9.63 2.82
CA GLY A 91 -28.08 -8.21 2.78
C GLY A 91 -29.09 -7.47 1.90
N PRO A 92 -29.48 -6.23 2.23
CA PRO A 92 -30.65 -5.55 1.68
C PRO A 92 -30.53 -5.29 0.17
N THR A 93 -31.61 -5.61 -0.56
CA THR A 93 -31.79 -5.31 -1.99
C THR A 93 -31.85 -3.81 -2.19
N ILE A 94 -30.90 -3.28 -2.95
CA ILE A 94 -31.00 -1.95 -3.55
C ILE A 94 -31.60 -2.12 -4.94
N GLU A 95 -32.90 -1.89 -5.06
CA GLU A 95 -33.57 -1.74 -6.36
C GLU A 95 -34.40 -0.45 -6.31
N GLU A 96 -33.92 0.50 -7.09
CA GLU A 96 -34.65 1.52 -7.84
C GLU A 96 -35.49 2.53 -7.04
N VAL A 97 -34.86 3.69 -6.81
CA VAL A 97 -35.57 4.97 -6.78
C VAL A 97 -35.91 5.31 -8.24
N ASP A 98 -37.20 5.10 -8.56
CA ASP A 98 -37.97 5.42 -9.77
C ASP A 98 -37.66 4.64 -11.08
#